data_AF-A0A2D6X3Y5-F1
#
_entry.id   AF-A0A2D6X3Y5-F1
#
_cell.length_a   1.000
_cell.length_b   1.000
_cell.length_c   1.000
_cell.angle_alpha   90.00
_cell.angle_beta   90.00
_cell.angle_gamma   90.00
#
_symmetry.space_group_name_H-M   'P 1'
#
loop_
_entity.id
_entity.type
_entity.pdbx_description
1 polymer ?
#
loop_
_entity_poly.entity_id
_entity_poly.type
_entity_poly.pdbx_seq_one_letter_code
_entity_poly.pdbx_strand_id
1 'polypeptide(L)'
;MVTEKGQGPVQERLEGIDEVSTDVVEEEVEKGLEEGDDPSMLFADSTEHILEVHAMGKKWTFHYRDLTWGEKNECIDAAQRWNEQEFKFSISAYYALALQKMLTRSPIRPISETTLQKLHRNVGDALTSIVPVPVEQNEVEAIKKA
;
A
#
# COMPACT_ATOMS: atom_id res chain seq x y z
N MET A 1 58.37 -46.36 38.65
CA MET A 1 58.23 -45.03 39.27
C MET A 1 56.77 -44.60 39.08
N VAL A 2 55.93 -44.76 40.12
CA VAL A 2 55.22 -43.71 40.90
C VAL A 2 54.22 -42.92 40.01
N THR A 3 52.89 -42.88 40.15
CA THR A 3 51.83 -43.40 41.04
C THR A 3 50.47 -43.15 40.35
N GLU A 4 49.46 -43.95 40.71
CA GLU A 4 48.03 -43.71 40.55
C GLU A 4 47.58 -42.31 41.03
N LYS A 5 46.51 -41.78 40.43
CA LYS A 5 45.27 -41.38 41.12
C LYS A 5 44.17 -41.08 40.11
N GLY A 6 43.10 -41.86 40.16
CA GLY A 6 41.85 -41.61 39.43
C GLY A 6 40.94 -40.60 40.13
N GLN A 7 40.03 -39.99 39.36
CA GLN A 7 38.64 -39.69 39.69
C GLN A 7 37.96 -39.12 38.42
N GLY A 8 36.96 -39.79 37.85
CA GLY A 8 36.04 -39.19 36.86
C GLY A 8 34.87 -38.48 37.56
N PRO A 9 33.73 -38.17 36.89
CA PRO A 9 33.39 -38.06 35.46
C PRO A 9 33.03 -36.58 35.11
N VAL A 10 32.62 -36.17 33.90
CA VAL A 10 31.21 -35.94 33.44
C VAL A 10 31.27 -35.41 31.98
N GLN A 11 30.28 -35.82 31.19
CA GLN A 11 30.00 -35.54 29.76
C GLN A 11 29.76 -34.05 29.38
N GLU A 12 30.09 -33.67 28.15
CA GLU A 12 29.31 -32.82 27.22
C GLU A 12 29.99 -32.84 25.83
N ARG A 13 29.32 -33.34 24.76
CA ARG A 13 28.64 -32.59 23.66
C ARG A 13 29.59 -31.71 22.82
N LEU A 14 29.60 -31.66 21.48
CA LEU A 14 28.70 -32.08 20.38
C LEU A 14 29.54 -32.18 19.09
N GLU A 15 29.23 -33.15 18.24
CA GLU A 15 29.72 -33.29 16.86
C GLU A 15 29.01 -32.25 15.96
N GLY A 16 29.79 -31.46 15.22
CA GLY A 16 29.30 -30.52 14.22
C GLY A 16 29.26 -31.19 12.85
N ILE A 17 28.05 -31.38 12.33
CA ILE A 17 27.76 -31.89 10.98
C ILE A 17 27.58 -30.68 10.07
N ASP A 18 28.43 -30.57 9.06
CA ASP A 18 28.40 -29.56 8.01
C ASP A 18 27.30 -29.93 7.00
N GLU A 19 26.13 -29.30 7.13
CA GLU A 19 24.99 -29.47 6.24
C GLU A 19 25.08 -28.39 5.14
N VAL A 20 25.63 -28.76 3.98
CA VAL A 20 25.63 -27.91 2.78
C VAL A 20 24.25 -27.97 2.14
N SER A 21 23.42 -26.99 2.47
CA SER A 21 22.17 -26.69 1.76
C SER A 21 22.47 -26.26 0.32
N THR A 22 22.15 -27.14 -0.63
CA THR A 22 22.04 -26.79 -2.05
C THR A 22 20.83 -25.89 -2.25
N ASP A 23 21.13 -24.61 -2.50
CA ASP A 23 20.21 -23.57 -2.95
C ASP A 23 19.67 -23.95 -4.34
N VAL A 24 18.40 -24.36 -4.41
CA VAL A 24 17.69 -24.59 -5.66
C VAL A 24 17.17 -23.24 -6.13
N VAL A 25 17.90 -22.62 -7.05
CA VAL A 25 17.44 -21.42 -7.75
C VAL A 25 16.28 -21.83 -8.66
N GLU A 26 15.07 -21.46 -8.25
CA GLU A 26 13.85 -21.65 -9.02
C GLU A 26 13.87 -20.65 -10.19
N GLU A 27 14.13 -21.16 -11.40
CA GLU A 27 14.17 -20.38 -12.64
C GLU A 27 12.73 -19.96 -13.00
N GLU A 28 12.36 -18.72 -12.67
CA GLU A 28 11.11 -18.10 -13.11
C GLU A 28 11.09 -18.07 -14.66
N VAL A 29 10.32 -18.98 -15.25
CA VAL A 29 10.02 -18.96 -16.68
C VAL A 29 9.26 -17.67 -17.01
N GLU A 30 9.96 -16.67 -17.56
CA GLU A 30 9.36 -15.48 -18.14
C GLU A 30 8.34 -15.92 -19.21
N LYS A 31 7.05 -15.85 -18.89
CA LYS A 31 6.00 -15.88 -19.90
C LYS A 31 6.17 -14.62 -20.74
N GLY A 32 6.60 -14.78 -21.99
CA GLY A 32 6.64 -13.68 -22.96
C GLY A 32 5.30 -12.98 -22.99
N LEU A 33 5.31 -11.67 -22.76
CA LEU A 33 4.12 -10.83 -22.81
C LEU A 33 3.62 -10.81 -24.26
N GLU A 34 2.32 -11.09 -24.47
CA GLU A 34 1.68 -10.98 -25.79
C GLU A 34 1.65 -9.49 -26.21
N GLU A 35 1.94 -9.20 -27.48
CA GLU A 35 1.83 -7.83 -28.01
C GLU A 35 0.35 -7.41 -28.04
N GLY A 36 0.07 -6.15 -27.65
CA GLY A 36 -1.29 -5.63 -27.62
C GLY A 36 -1.79 -5.23 -29.01
N ASP A 37 -2.88 -5.85 -29.47
CA ASP A 37 -3.47 -5.59 -30.79
C ASP A 37 -4.60 -4.54 -30.80
N ASP A 38 -5.15 -4.18 -29.64
CA ASP A 38 -6.28 -3.24 -29.54
C ASP A 38 -5.93 -2.00 -28.69
N PRO A 39 -5.96 -0.77 -29.27
CA PRO A 39 -5.62 0.45 -28.56
C PRO A 39 -6.69 0.88 -27.56
N SER A 40 -7.93 0.37 -27.65
CA SER A 40 -9.00 0.69 -26.71
C SER A 40 -8.69 0.12 -25.32
N MET A 41 -7.91 -0.98 -25.24
CA MET A 41 -7.44 -1.56 -23.99
C MET A 41 -6.48 -0.65 -23.21
N LEU A 42 -5.96 0.42 -23.83
CA LEU A 42 -5.08 1.39 -23.17
C LEU A 42 -5.87 2.49 -22.40
N PHE A 43 -7.18 2.59 -22.61
CA PHE A 43 -8.00 3.59 -21.93
C PHE A 43 -8.48 3.07 -20.57
N ALA A 44 -8.60 3.97 -19.60
CA ALA A 44 -9.13 3.64 -18.30
C ALA A 44 -10.59 3.17 -18.43
N ASP A 45 -10.85 1.93 -18.03
CA ASP A 45 -12.21 1.39 -17.98
C ASP A 45 -13.01 2.13 -16.90
N SER A 46 -14.28 2.42 -17.18
CA SER A 46 -15.20 3.06 -16.23
C SER A 46 -15.84 2.03 -15.31
N THR A 47 -15.04 1.08 -14.83
CA THR A 47 -15.52 -0.01 -13.98
C THR A 47 -15.96 0.55 -12.62
N GLU A 48 -17.19 0.26 -12.23
CA GLU A 48 -17.71 0.63 -10.91
C GLU A 48 -17.47 -0.51 -9.92
N HIS A 49 -16.83 -0.17 -8.81
CA HIS A 49 -16.51 -1.03 -7.69
C HIS A 49 -17.37 -0.70 -6.48
N ILE A 50 -17.50 -1.67 -5.57
CA ILE A 50 -18.28 -1.54 -4.34
C ILE A 50 -17.37 -1.81 -3.14
N LEU A 51 -17.30 -0.84 -2.23
CA LEU A 51 -16.64 -0.96 -0.93
C LEU A 51 -17.71 -1.10 0.16
N GLU A 52 -17.60 -2.17 0.95
CA GLU A 52 -18.51 -2.44 2.06
C GLU A 52 -17.78 -2.31 3.39
N VAL A 53 -18.30 -1.47 4.28
CA VAL A 53 -17.69 -1.17 5.58
C VAL A 53 -18.69 -1.42 6.70
N HIS A 54 -18.31 -2.21 7.70
CA HIS A 54 -19.09 -2.42 8.91
C HIS A 54 -18.67 -1.43 10.00
N ALA A 55 -19.55 -0.49 10.34
CA ALA A 55 -19.29 0.52 11.37
C ALA A 55 -20.55 0.83 12.16
N MET A 56 -20.40 0.99 13.48
CA MET A 56 -21.50 1.31 14.40
C MET A 56 -22.65 0.29 14.32
N GLY A 57 -22.33 -1.00 14.16
CA GLY A 57 -23.31 -2.08 14.03
C GLY A 57 -24.13 -2.06 12.73
N LYS A 58 -23.75 -1.22 11.75
CA LYS A 58 -24.41 -1.11 10.45
C LYS A 58 -23.43 -1.39 9.31
N LYS A 59 -23.97 -1.92 8.21
CA LYS A 59 -23.27 -2.07 6.94
C LYS A 59 -23.45 -0.81 6.10
N TRP A 60 -22.34 -0.23 5.68
CA TRP A 60 -22.28 0.94 4.81
C TRP A 60 -21.69 0.52 3.47
N THR A 61 -22.32 0.97 2.39
CA THR A 61 -21.93 0.62 1.02
C THR A 61 -21.54 1.90 0.28
N PHE A 62 -20.37 1.87 -0.35
CA PHE A 62 -19.83 2.95 -1.15
C PHE A 62 -19.57 2.43 -2.55
N HIS A 63 -20.13 3.09 -3.56
CA HIS A 63 -19.82 2.83 -4.95
C HIS A 63 -18.76 3.82 -5.40
N TYR A 64 -17.73 3.31 -6.07
CA TYR A 64 -16.64 4.12 -6.57
C TYR A 64 -16.16 3.63 -7.93
N ARG A 65 -15.50 4.50 -8.67
CA ARG A 65 -14.71 4.16 -9.85
C ARG A 65 -13.26 4.51 -9.59
N ASP A 66 -12.37 3.87 -10.31
CA ASP A 66 -10.96 4.21 -10.26
C ASP A 66 -10.72 5.61 -10.86
N LEU A 67 -9.71 6.30 -10.31
CA LEU A 67 -9.23 7.53 -10.90
C LEU A 67 -8.44 7.19 -12.15
N THR A 68 -8.75 7.91 -13.22
CA THR A 68 -7.84 7.94 -14.37
C THR A 68 -6.53 8.63 -13.98
N TRP A 69 -5.46 8.36 -14.74
CA TRP A 69 -4.17 9.02 -14.54
C TRP A 69 -4.29 10.55 -14.55
N GLY A 70 -5.10 11.11 -15.46
CA GLY A 70 -5.31 12.56 -15.54
C GLY A 70 -6.00 13.13 -14.29
N GLU A 71 -7.02 12.44 -13.78
CA GLU A 71 -7.72 12.88 -12.57
C GLU A 71 -6.86 12.77 -11.31
N LYS A 72 -6.02 11.72 -11.23
CA LYS A 72 -5.03 11.60 -10.15
C LYS A 72 -4.11 12.82 -10.12
N ASN A 73 -3.53 13.19 -11.26
CA ASN A 73 -2.64 14.35 -11.33
C ASN A 73 -3.36 15.66 -11.04
N GLU A 74 -4.60 15.83 -11.50
CA GLU A 74 -5.41 17.00 -11.15
C GLU A 74 -5.61 17.10 -9.62
N CYS A 75 -5.86 15.98 -8.95
CA CYS A 75 -5.95 15.94 -7.49
C CYS A 75 -4.63 16.24 -6.81
N ILE A 76 -3.50 15.77 -7.35
CA ILE A 76 -2.16 16.08 -6.85
C ILE A 76 -1.93 17.59 -6.93
N ASP A 77 -2.13 18.19 -8.11
CA ASP A 77 -1.90 19.62 -8.33
C ASP A 77 -2.82 20.48 -7.47
N ALA A 78 -4.11 20.13 -7.36
CA ALA A 78 -5.06 20.86 -6.53
C ALA A 78 -4.77 20.73 -5.02
N ALA A 79 -4.06 19.67 -4.59
CA ALA A 79 -3.62 19.48 -3.21
C ALA A 79 -2.32 20.24 -2.89
N GLN A 80 -1.65 20.80 -3.88
CA GLN A 80 -0.50 21.68 -3.71
C GLN A 80 -0.98 23.08 -3.32
N ARG A 81 -0.44 23.62 -2.23
CA ARG A 81 -0.69 24.99 -1.78
C ARG A 81 0.63 25.74 -1.70
N TRP A 82 0.63 26.93 -2.26
CA TRP A 82 1.70 27.91 -2.09
C TRP A 82 1.35 28.80 -0.91
N ASN A 83 2.15 28.77 0.15
CA ASN A 83 1.99 29.70 1.26
C ASN A 83 3.28 30.51 1.43
N GLU A 84 3.19 31.83 1.24
CA GLU A 84 4.22 32.81 1.63
C GLU A 84 5.68 32.42 1.30
N GLN A 85 5.91 31.75 0.15
CA GLN A 85 7.20 31.27 -0.41
C GLN A 85 7.54 29.78 -0.20
N GLU A 86 6.75 29.00 0.54
CA GLU A 86 6.93 27.55 0.66
C GLU A 86 5.87 26.76 -0.12
N PHE A 87 6.34 25.72 -0.80
CA PHE A 87 5.50 24.68 -1.39
C PHE A 87 5.05 23.69 -0.31
N LYS A 88 3.73 23.49 -0.15
CA LYS A 88 3.17 22.50 0.78
C LYS A 88 2.15 21.62 0.08
N PHE A 89 2.38 20.31 0.15
CA PHE A 89 1.42 19.30 -0.30
C PHE A 89 0.55 18.85 0.88
N SER A 90 -0.78 18.92 0.73
CA SER A 90 -1.72 18.42 1.74
C SER A 90 -2.24 17.04 1.35
N ILE A 91 -1.76 16.00 2.03
CA ILE A 91 -2.25 14.62 1.86
C ILE A 91 -3.77 14.54 2.14
N SER A 92 -4.25 15.24 3.17
CA SER A 92 -5.67 15.28 3.51
C SER A 92 -6.53 15.91 2.40
N ALA A 93 -6.02 16.98 1.76
CA ALA A 93 -6.69 17.62 0.64
C ALA A 93 -6.74 16.69 -0.57
N TYR A 94 -5.63 16.00 -0.87
CA TYR A 94 -5.57 15.01 -1.94
C TYR A 94 -6.62 13.91 -1.75
N TYR A 95 -6.66 13.26 -0.58
CA TYR A 95 -7.65 12.20 -0.32
C TYR A 95 -9.09 12.71 -0.40
N ALA A 96 -9.37 13.92 0.07
CA ALA A 96 -10.70 14.51 -0.03
C ALA A 96 -11.12 14.73 -1.50
N LEU A 97 -10.24 15.31 -2.32
CA LEU A 97 -10.49 15.58 -3.74
C LEU A 97 -10.59 14.29 -4.55
N ALA A 98 -9.71 13.32 -4.27
CA ALA A 98 -9.73 12.01 -4.90
C ALA A 98 -11.05 11.27 -4.60
N LEU A 99 -11.45 11.19 -3.33
CA LEU A 99 -12.71 10.55 -2.95
C LEU A 99 -13.94 11.25 -3.54
N GLN A 100 -13.91 12.59 -3.71
CA GLN A 100 -14.99 13.31 -4.39
C GLN A 100 -15.14 12.87 -5.85
N LYS A 101 -14.03 12.62 -6.56
CA LYS A 101 -14.05 12.16 -7.96
C LYS A 101 -14.32 10.67 -8.11
N MET A 102 -13.86 9.86 -7.15
CA MET A 102 -14.03 8.40 -7.16
C MET A 102 -15.43 7.97 -6.76
N LEU A 103 -16.01 8.55 -5.70
CA LEU A 103 -17.26 8.07 -5.13
C LEU A 103 -18.47 8.45 -5.99
N THR A 104 -18.98 7.47 -6.73
CA THR A 104 -20.18 7.61 -7.56
C THR A 104 -21.45 7.59 -6.72
N ARG A 105 -21.50 6.77 -5.65
CA ARG A 105 -22.63 6.71 -4.68
C ARG A 105 -22.11 6.50 -3.26
N SER A 106 -22.47 7.42 -2.37
CA SER A 106 -22.01 7.40 -0.98
C SER A 106 -23.10 7.95 -0.04
N PRO A 107 -23.27 7.37 1.16
CA PRO A 107 -24.11 7.95 2.21
C PRO A 107 -23.55 9.27 2.77
N ILE A 108 -22.31 9.61 2.44
CA ILE A 108 -21.62 10.81 2.90
C ILE A 108 -21.39 11.73 1.70
N ARG A 109 -22.15 12.83 1.62
CA ARG A 109 -22.02 13.84 0.57
C ARG A 109 -22.20 15.27 1.13
N PRO A 110 -21.28 16.20 0.84
CA PRO A 110 -19.98 16.00 0.16
C PRO A 110 -18.93 15.38 1.10
N ILE A 111 -18.02 14.57 0.55
CA ILE A 111 -16.78 14.23 1.25
C ILE A 111 -15.86 15.44 1.16
N SER A 112 -15.39 15.95 2.30
CA SER A 112 -14.47 17.08 2.40
C SER A 112 -13.36 16.74 3.39
N GLU A 113 -12.30 17.55 3.45
CA GLU A 113 -11.23 17.39 4.45
C GLU A 113 -11.80 17.28 5.88
N THR A 114 -12.72 18.19 6.21
CA THR A 114 -13.42 18.21 7.51
C THR A 114 -14.27 16.97 7.72
N THR A 115 -14.90 16.44 6.66
CA THR A 115 -15.70 15.22 6.75
C THR A 115 -14.79 14.04 7.08
N LEU A 116 -13.66 13.89 6.38
CA LEU A 116 -12.69 12.80 6.63
C LEU A 116 -12.13 12.84 8.05
N GLN A 117 -11.80 14.03 8.56
CA GLN A 117 -11.30 14.21 9.93
C GLN A 117 -12.31 13.80 11.01
N LYS A 118 -13.61 13.86 10.70
CA LYS A 118 -14.69 13.51 11.64
C LYS A 118 -15.15 12.06 11.49
N LEU A 119 -14.68 11.34 10.48
CA LEU A 119 -15.08 9.96 10.28
C LEU A 119 -14.50 9.07 11.36
N HIS A 120 -15.25 8.00 11.67
CA HIS A 120 -14.70 6.95 12.49
C HIS A 120 -13.49 6.34 11.77
N ARG A 121 -12.42 6.08 12.53
CA ARG A 121 -11.12 5.67 11.98
C ARG A 121 -11.22 4.51 10.98
N ASN A 122 -11.99 3.46 11.30
CA ASN A 122 -12.17 2.32 10.39
C ASN A 122 -12.81 2.69 9.04
N VAL A 123 -13.73 3.66 9.00
CA VAL A 123 -14.36 4.14 7.77
C VAL A 123 -13.39 5.01 7.00
N GLY A 124 -12.66 5.88 7.70
CA GLY A 124 -11.58 6.69 7.12
C GLY A 124 -10.53 5.82 6.45
N ASP A 125 -9.98 4.85 7.18
CA ASP A 125 -8.95 3.93 6.69
C ASP A 125 -9.43 3.14 5.46
N ALA A 126 -10.66 2.59 5.52
CA ALA A 126 -11.26 1.87 4.41
C ALA A 126 -11.43 2.75 3.16
N LEU A 127 -11.93 3.97 3.32
CA LEU A 127 -12.07 4.91 2.21
C LEU A 127 -10.71 5.35 1.66
N THR A 128 -9.71 5.60 2.50
CA THR A 128 -8.37 5.96 1.99
C THR A 128 -7.65 4.80 1.31
N SER A 129 -7.97 3.55 1.65
CA SER A 129 -7.33 2.36 1.08
C SER A 129 -7.64 2.14 -0.41
N ILE A 130 -8.79 2.64 -0.87
CA ILE A 130 -9.16 2.57 -2.29
C ILE A 130 -8.54 3.70 -3.12
N VAL A 131 -8.02 4.75 -2.48
CA VAL A 131 -7.47 5.90 -3.18
C VAL A 131 -6.01 5.61 -3.57
N PRO A 132 -5.60 5.83 -4.82
CA PRO A 132 -4.20 5.69 -5.22
C PRO A 132 -3.30 6.63 -4.41
N VAL A 133 -2.15 6.12 -3.97
CA VAL A 133 -1.18 6.89 -3.17
C VAL A 133 -0.66 8.08 -4.00
N PRO A 134 -0.61 9.30 -3.42
CA PRO A 134 -0.24 10.51 -4.17
C PRO A 134 1.23 10.55 -4.59
N VAL A 135 2.11 9.85 -3.85
CA VAL A 135 3.55 9.75 -4.13
C VAL A 135 3.84 8.35 -4.62
N GLU A 136 4.58 8.20 -5.72
CA GLU A 136 5.02 6.88 -6.15
C GLU A 136 5.97 6.30 -5.10
N GLN A 137 5.78 5.04 -4.70
CA GLN A 137 6.51 4.43 -3.58
C GLN A 137 8.04 4.51 -3.75
N ASN A 138 8.52 4.59 -5.01
CA ASN A 138 9.92 4.77 -5.37
C ASN A 138 10.57 6.03 -4.79
N GLU A 139 9.84 7.14 -4.66
CA GLU A 139 10.40 8.39 -4.09
C GLU A 139 10.58 8.30 -2.56
N VAL A 140 9.72 7.53 -1.89
CA VAL A 140 9.75 7.37 -0.42
C VAL A 140 10.92 6.50 0.03
N GLU A 141 11.30 5.49 -0.77
CA GLU A 141 12.45 4.64 -0.48
C GLU A 141 13.78 5.32 -0.77
N ALA A 142 13.85 6.18 -1.80
CA ALA A 142 15.04 6.95 -2.12
C ALA A 142 15.41 7.95 -1.00
N ILE A 143 14.42 8.58 -0.37
CA ILE A 143 14.64 9.51 0.76
C ILE A 143 15.11 8.80 2.02
N LYS A 144 14.69 7.55 2.25
CA LYS A 144 15.13 6.76 3.44
C LYS A 144 16.54 6.20 3.31
N LYS A 145 17.09 6.15 2.10
CA LYS A 145 18.44 5.63 1.80
C LYS A 145 19.51 6.73 1.68
N ALA A 146 19.11 8.00 1.66
CA ALA A 146 20.01 9.17 1.63
C ALA A 146 20.29 9.69 3.05
#